data_AF-A0A6J7AR91-F1
#
_entry.id   AF-A0A6J7AR91-F1
#
_cell.length_a   1.000
_cell.length_b   1.000
_cell.length_c   1.000
_cell.angle_alpha   90.00
_cell.angle_beta   90.00
_cell.angle_gamma   90.00
#
_symmetry.space_group_name_H-M   'P 1'
#
loop_
_entity.id
_entity.type
_entity.pdbx_description
1 polymer ?
#
loop_
_entity_poly.entity_id
_entity_poly.type
_entity_poly.pdbx_seq_one_letter_code
_entity_poly.pdbx_strand_id
1 'polypeptide(L)'
;MPAIEFVCRQADVQIAEFGAIAVDIGPGLFTGMRVGLAAGKAIAQALRVPMIGISSLDLLSFPLRHADRTIAAVIDARKGEVFYAFYRPVPGGVQRVTEPCVGSVDDLVADLIARGQNVVCVGDGALRYRDDIASGVNCDFAEQFVSYPSAAPLVQLAHARALREDWVNPWEIQPMYLRAPDAQINWSTREGSA
;
A
#
# COMPACT_ATOMS: atom_id res chain seq x y z
N MET A 1 -8.67 22.79 1.08
CA MET A 1 -7.69 21.89 0.42
C MET A 1 -8.01 21.82 -1.07
N PRO A 2 -7.22 22.44 -1.97
CA PRO A 2 -7.65 22.71 -3.35
C PRO A 2 -8.07 21.48 -4.17
N ALA A 3 -7.33 20.37 -4.07
CA ALA A 3 -7.64 19.15 -4.82
C ALA A 3 -8.93 18.47 -4.32
N ILE A 4 -9.15 18.42 -3.00
CA ILE A 4 -10.37 17.84 -2.40
C ILE A 4 -11.58 18.69 -2.78
N GLU A 5 -11.49 20.01 -2.62
CA GLU A 5 -12.55 20.95 -3.01
C GLU A 5 -12.88 20.87 -4.50
N PHE A 6 -11.85 20.74 -5.35
CA PHE A 6 -12.04 20.57 -6.79
C PHE A 6 -12.87 19.33 -7.12
N VAL A 7 -12.53 18.16 -6.54
CA VAL A 7 -13.25 16.90 -6.77
C VAL A 7 -14.66 16.96 -6.18
N CYS A 8 -14.84 17.53 -4.99
CA CYS A 8 -16.15 17.73 -4.37
C CYS A 8 -17.08 18.54 -5.27
N ARG A 9 -16.57 19.64 -5.86
CA ARG A 9 -17.33 20.47 -6.79
C ARG A 9 -17.67 19.75 -8.09
N GLN A 10 -16.79 18.88 -8.59
CA GLN A 10 -17.07 18.07 -9.78
C GLN A 10 -18.12 16.99 -9.52
N ALA A 11 -18.12 16.42 -8.32
CA ALA A 11 -19.07 15.38 -7.91
C ALA A 11 -20.40 15.93 -7.39
N ASP A 12 -20.51 17.26 -7.21
CA ASP A 12 -21.63 17.93 -6.54
C ASP A 12 -21.90 17.37 -5.13
N VAL A 13 -20.82 17.16 -4.36
CA VAL A 13 -20.88 16.65 -2.99
C VAL A 13 -20.23 17.66 -2.05
N GLN A 14 -20.87 17.91 -0.91
CA GLN A 14 -20.32 18.69 0.19
C GLN A 14 -19.48 17.80 1.11
N ILE A 15 -18.38 18.33 1.63
CA ILE A 15 -17.52 17.62 2.59
C ILE A 15 -18.32 17.13 3.81
N ALA A 16 -19.35 17.87 4.23
CA ALA A 16 -20.22 17.52 5.34
C ALA A 16 -21.06 16.24 5.11
N GLU A 17 -21.17 15.77 3.87
CA GLU A 17 -21.90 14.56 3.50
C GLU A 17 -21.05 13.28 3.59
N PHE A 18 -19.75 13.42 3.85
CA PHE A 18 -18.88 12.25 3.98
C PHE A 18 -19.24 11.44 5.22
N GLY A 19 -19.52 10.14 5.05
CA GLY A 19 -19.83 9.22 6.15
C GLY A 19 -18.61 8.50 6.74
N ALA A 20 -17.48 8.49 6.05
CA ALA A 20 -16.21 7.92 6.50
C ALA A 20 -15.04 8.49 5.68
N ILE A 21 -13.83 8.46 6.23
CA ILE A 21 -12.61 8.90 5.53
C ILE A 21 -11.66 7.72 5.33
N ALA A 22 -11.39 7.37 4.07
CA ALA A 22 -10.42 6.35 3.71
C ALA A 22 -9.04 6.95 3.43
N VAL A 23 -7.98 6.29 3.90
CA VAL A 23 -6.60 6.72 3.70
C VAL A 23 -5.70 5.53 3.38
N ASP A 24 -4.68 5.79 2.55
CA ASP A 24 -3.55 4.87 2.41
C ASP A 24 -2.65 5.00 3.65
N ILE A 25 -2.42 3.87 4.33
CA ILE A 25 -1.57 3.81 5.53
C ILE A 25 -0.15 3.31 5.24
N GLY A 26 0.23 3.08 3.99
CA GLY A 26 1.55 2.56 3.63
C GLY A 26 1.61 1.05 3.46
N PRO A 27 2.82 0.48 3.26
CA PRO A 27 4.15 1.10 3.37
C PRO A 27 4.52 1.95 2.14
N GLY A 28 5.46 2.91 2.27
CA GLY A 28 5.91 3.73 1.13
C GLY A 28 6.42 5.12 1.52
N LEU A 29 6.30 6.09 0.60
CA LEU A 29 6.79 7.46 0.74
C LEU A 29 6.29 8.13 2.04
N PHE A 30 7.20 8.20 3.03
CA PHE A 30 6.94 8.64 4.39
C PHE A 30 6.32 10.04 4.49
N THR A 31 6.82 10.99 3.70
CA THR A 31 6.33 12.37 3.70
C THR A 31 4.91 12.46 3.15
N GLY A 32 4.63 11.81 2.02
CA GLY A 32 3.30 11.84 1.40
C GLY A 32 2.25 11.17 2.27
N MET A 33 2.59 10.02 2.86
CA MET A 33 1.72 9.28 3.78
C MET A 33 1.35 10.10 5.02
N ARG A 34 2.33 10.78 5.65
CA ARG A 34 2.07 11.62 6.82
C ARG A 34 1.16 12.80 6.52
N VAL A 35 1.35 13.46 5.38
CA VAL A 35 0.49 14.57 4.95
C VAL A 35 -0.93 14.07 4.69
N GLY A 36 -1.08 12.95 3.96
CA GLY A 36 -2.39 12.35 3.68
C GLY A 36 -3.12 11.89 4.94
N LEU A 37 -2.41 11.23 5.87
CA LEU A 37 -2.98 10.77 7.13
C LEU A 37 -3.39 11.94 8.03
N ALA A 38 -2.58 12.99 8.13
CA ALA A 38 -2.91 14.19 8.90
C ALA A 38 -4.14 14.90 8.32
N ALA A 39 -4.20 15.05 6.99
CA ALA A 39 -5.36 15.62 6.30
C ALA A 39 -6.63 14.79 6.56
N GLY A 40 -6.55 13.48 6.39
CA GLY A 40 -7.66 12.56 6.63
C GLY A 40 -8.14 12.61 8.08
N LYS A 41 -7.22 12.59 9.05
CA LYS A 41 -7.54 12.74 10.48
C LYS A 41 -8.24 14.05 10.78
N ALA A 42 -7.74 15.16 10.26
CA ALA A 42 -8.33 16.47 10.49
C ALA A 42 -9.77 16.55 9.96
N ILE A 43 -10.02 16.05 8.75
CA ILE A 43 -11.37 15.99 8.16
C ILE A 43 -12.27 15.06 8.97
N ALA A 44 -11.80 13.85 9.29
CA ALA A 44 -12.60 12.86 10.02
C ALA A 44 -12.97 13.34 11.43
N GLN A 45 -12.04 14.02 12.13
CA GLN A 45 -12.30 14.61 13.44
C GLN A 45 -13.29 15.78 13.37
N ALA A 46 -13.14 16.66 12.38
CA ALA A 46 -14.04 17.79 12.19
C ALA A 46 -15.49 17.34 11.92
N LEU A 47 -15.65 16.27 11.12
CA LEU A 47 -16.95 15.69 10.77
C LEU A 47 -17.47 14.67 11.78
N ARG A 48 -16.63 14.22 12.73
CA ARG A 48 -16.92 13.14 13.68
C ARG A 48 -17.31 11.83 13.00
N VAL A 49 -16.56 11.46 11.96
CA VAL A 49 -16.78 10.24 11.16
C VAL A 49 -15.63 9.25 11.33
N PRO A 50 -15.88 7.94 11.14
CA PRO A 50 -14.84 6.92 11.25
C PRO A 50 -13.82 6.99 10.11
N MET A 51 -12.70 6.30 10.29
CA MET A 51 -11.62 6.20 9.32
C MET A 51 -11.33 4.76 8.91
N ILE A 52 -10.91 4.57 7.66
CA ILE A 52 -10.54 3.27 7.10
C ILE A 52 -9.12 3.35 6.53
N GLY A 53 -8.22 2.54 7.07
CA GLY A 53 -6.85 2.40 6.57
C GLY A 53 -6.70 1.24 5.61
N ILE A 54 -6.17 1.52 4.42
CA ILE A 54 -5.84 0.49 3.42
C ILE A 54 -4.34 0.52 3.18
N SER A 55 -3.70 -0.65 3.08
CA SER A 55 -2.27 -0.72 2.81
C SER A 55 -1.98 -0.41 1.34
N SER A 56 -0.91 0.32 1.05
CA SER A 56 -0.41 0.54 -0.31
C SER A 56 -0.22 -0.77 -1.10
N LEU A 57 0.20 -1.86 -0.44
CA LEU A 57 0.34 -3.17 -1.08
C LEU A 57 -1.01 -3.79 -1.46
N ASP A 58 -2.06 -3.56 -0.65
CA ASP A 58 -3.43 -3.95 -0.99
C ASP A 58 -3.94 -3.13 -2.18
N LEU A 59 -3.61 -1.82 -2.21
CA LEU A 59 -3.97 -0.93 -3.32
C LEU A 59 -3.31 -1.32 -4.64
N LEU A 60 -2.07 -1.80 -4.60
CA LEU A 60 -1.33 -2.25 -5.78
C LEU A 60 -1.83 -3.60 -6.31
N SER A 61 -2.22 -4.51 -5.42
CA SER A 61 -2.70 -5.83 -5.81
C SER A 61 -4.14 -5.82 -6.33
N PHE A 62 -5.00 -4.92 -5.84
CA PHE A 62 -6.42 -4.89 -6.18
C PHE A 62 -6.77 -4.70 -7.68
N PRO A 63 -6.04 -3.87 -8.46
CA PRO A 63 -6.27 -3.78 -9.90
C PRO A 63 -6.07 -5.13 -10.62
N LEU A 64 -5.26 -6.03 -10.05
CA LEU A 64 -4.98 -7.36 -10.59
C LEU A 64 -5.90 -8.46 -10.03
N ARG A 65 -7.00 -8.11 -9.34
CA ARG A 65 -7.98 -9.06 -8.76
C ARG A 65 -8.63 -10.06 -9.75
N HIS A 66 -8.43 -9.88 -11.05
CA HIS A 66 -8.92 -10.78 -12.09
C HIS A 66 -7.80 -11.60 -12.76
N ALA A 67 -6.57 -11.49 -12.25
CA ALA A 67 -5.46 -12.32 -12.70
C ALA A 67 -5.75 -13.80 -12.40
N ASP A 68 -5.13 -14.68 -13.17
CA ASP A 68 -5.19 -16.14 -13.05
C ASP A 68 -4.03 -16.73 -12.23
N ARG A 69 -3.33 -15.86 -11.49
CA ARG A 69 -2.04 -16.18 -10.87
C ARG A 69 -1.81 -15.40 -9.57
N THR A 70 -0.77 -15.76 -8.84
CA THR A 70 -0.39 -15.06 -7.62
C THR A 70 0.12 -13.66 -7.96
N ILE A 71 -0.18 -12.68 -7.13
CA ILE A 71 0.30 -11.30 -7.30
C ILE A 71 1.35 -11.03 -6.23
N ALA A 72 2.50 -10.51 -6.63
CA ALA A 72 3.50 -9.94 -5.72
C ALA A 72 3.41 -8.41 -5.81
N ALA A 73 2.86 -7.77 -4.78
CA ALA A 73 2.91 -6.32 -4.67
C ALA A 73 4.26 -5.93 -4.07
N VAL A 74 4.99 -5.02 -4.72
CA VAL A 74 6.38 -4.68 -4.39
C VAL A 74 6.58 -3.17 -4.48
N ILE A 75 6.91 -2.54 -3.36
CA ILE A 75 7.18 -1.10 -3.24
C ILE A 75 8.67 -0.89 -2.96
N ASP A 76 9.30 0.07 -3.63
CA ASP A 76 10.71 0.44 -3.38
C ASP A 76 10.88 0.99 -1.95
N ALA A 77 11.63 0.28 -1.09
CA ALA A 77 11.95 0.72 0.26
C ALA A 77 13.27 1.52 0.35
N ARG A 78 13.90 1.80 -0.80
CA ARG A 78 15.24 2.40 -0.96
C ARG A 78 16.35 1.50 -0.44
N LYS A 79 17.59 1.82 -0.86
CA LYS A 79 18.84 1.14 -0.43
C LYS A 79 18.87 -0.38 -0.77
N GLY A 80 18.24 -0.79 -1.88
CA GLY A 80 18.23 -2.19 -2.30
C GLY A 80 17.21 -3.06 -1.57
N GLU A 81 16.32 -2.46 -0.77
CA GLU A 81 15.23 -3.14 -0.10
C GLU A 81 13.89 -2.85 -0.78
N VAL A 82 12.95 -3.76 -0.56
CA VAL A 82 11.56 -3.68 -1.01
C VAL A 82 10.60 -3.99 0.13
N PHE A 83 9.46 -3.31 0.15
CA PHE A 83 8.30 -3.75 0.89
C PHE A 83 7.47 -4.64 -0.01
N TYR A 84 7.10 -5.83 0.45
CA TYR A 84 6.32 -6.74 -0.38
C TYR A 84 5.35 -7.59 0.41
N ALA A 85 4.32 -8.06 -0.30
CA ALA A 85 3.41 -9.08 0.15
C ALA A 85 2.84 -9.83 -1.05
N PHE A 86 2.44 -11.08 -0.82
CA PHE A 86 1.82 -11.92 -1.82
C PHE A 86 0.30 -11.93 -1.67
N TYR A 87 -0.40 -11.96 -2.79
CA TYR A 87 -1.85 -11.95 -2.85
C TYR A 87 -2.36 -13.00 -3.82
N ARG A 88 -3.56 -13.51 -3.55
CA ARG A 88 -4.30 -14.37 -4.46
C ARG A 88 -5.60 -13.68 -4.89
N PRO A 89 -5.91 -13.63 -6.19
CA PRO A 89 -7.23 -13.28 -6.69
C PRO A 89 -8.31 -14.16 -6.06
N VAL A 90 -9.37 -13.55 -5.53
CA VAL A 90 -10.54 -14.25 -4.97
C VAL A 90 -11.82 -13.62 -5.53
N PRO A 91 -12.97 -14.32 -5.50
CA PRO A 91 -14.24 -13.70 -5.88
C PRO A 91 -14.46 -12.38 -5.14
N GLY A 92 -14.56 -11.28 -5.88
CA GLY A 92 -14.78 -9.94 -5.33
C GLY A 92 -13.53 -9.17 -4.88
N GLY A 93 -12.31 -9.67 -5.05
CA GLY A 93 -11.11 -8.93 -4.70
C GLY A 93 -9.81 -9.73 -4.67
N VAL A 94 -8.95 -9.40 -3.72
CA VAL A 94 -7.68 -10.08 -3.46
C VAL A 94 -7.61 -10.49 -1.99
N GLN A 95 -7.06 -11.66 -1.74
CA GLN A 95 -6.73 -12.14 -0.40
C GLN A 95 -5.23 -12.06 -0.19
N ARG A 96 -4.80 -11.41 0.88
CA ARG A 96 -3.40 -11.39 1.30
C ARG A 96 -2.97 -12.80 1.75
N VAL A 97 -1.85 -13.27 1.24
CA VAL A 97 -1.27 -14.60 1.50
C VAL A 97 -0.14 -14.53 2.53
N THR A 98 0.59 -13.42 2.57
CA THR A 98 1.64 -13.15 3.56
C THR A 98 1.43 -11.81 4.21
N GLU A 99 1.83 -11.67 5.46
CA GLU A 99 1.92 -10.33 6.03
C GLU A 99 2.93 -9.46 5.26
N PRO A 100 2.69 -8.14 5.18
CA PRO A 100 3.66 -7.20 4.63
C PRO A 100 4.99 -7.30 5.35
N CYS A 101 6.07 -7.45 4.57
CA CYS A 101 7.43 -7.50 5.09
C CYS A 101 8.34 -6.52 4.35
N VAL A 102 9.52 -6.31 4.94
CA VAL A 102 10.65 -5.60 4.32
C VAL A 102 11.79 -6.60 4.16
N GLY A 103 12.46 -6.56 3.01
CA GLY A 103 13.62 -7.41 2.74
C GLY A 103 14.42 -6.87 1.57
N SER A 104 15.56 -7.51 1.30
CA SER A 104 16.34 -7.24 0.08
C SER A 104 15.61 -7.75 -1.16
N VAL A 105 16.07 -7.33 -2.34
CA VAL A 105 15.58 -7.90 -3.62
C VAL A 105 15.87 -9.41 -3.69
N ASP A 106 17.00 -9.87 -3.15
CA ASP A 106 17.36 -11.28 -3.11
C ASP A 106 16.37 -12.09 -2.24
N ASP A 107 15.93 -11.52 -1.11
CA ASP A 107 14.90 -12.15 -0.26
C ASP A 107 13.58 -12.30 -1.02
N LEU A 108 13.14 -11.27 -1.74
CA LEU A 108 11.95 -11.32 -2.59
C LEU A 108 12.09 -12.41 -3.68
N VAL A 109 13.24 -12.49 -4.34
CA VAL A 109 13.51 -13.50 -5.37
C VAL A 109 13.47 -14.91 -4.78
N ALA A 110 14.08 -15.13 -3.62
CA ALA A 110 14.03 -16.41 -2.92
C ALA A 110 12.59 -16.82 -2.59
N ASP A 111 11.77 -15.88 -2.09
CA ASP A 111 10.36 -16.11 -1.80
C ASP A 111 9.53 -16.41 -3.06
N LEU A 112 9.81 -15.73 -4.18
CA LEU A 112 9.18 -16.01 -5.46
C LEU A 112 9.51 -17.42 -5.96
N ILE A 113 10.78 -17.84 -5.86
CA ILE A 113 11.22 -19.19 -6.24
C ILE A 113 10.51 -20.24 -5.39
N ALA A 114 10.46 -20.04 -4.07
CA ALA A 114 9.83 -20.97 -3.13
C ALA A 114 8.33 -21.18 -3.40
N ARG A 115 7.64 -20.18 -3.97
CA ARG A 115 6.20 -20.22 -4.29
C ARG A 115 5.87 -20.90 -5.61
N GLY A 116 6.86 -21.07 -6.49
CA GLY A 116 6.69 -21.69 -7.79
C GLY A 116 6.22 -20.73 -8.89
N GLN A 117 6.43 -21.16 -10.12
CA GLN A 117 6.25 -20.37 -11.34
C GLN A 117 4.76 -20.18 -11.65
N ASN A 118 4.20 -19.03 -11.27
CA ASN A 118 3.14 -18.27 -11.94
C ASN A 118 2.81 -17.04 -11.07
N VAL A 119 3.65 -16.02 -11.15
CA VAL A 119 3.50 -14.77 -10.37
C VAL A 119 3.51 -13.58 -11.30
N VAL A 120 2.67 -12.58 -11.00
CA VAL A 120 2.76 -11.24 -11.57
C VAL A 120 3.22 -10.25 -10.51
N CYS A 121 4.31 -9.55 -10.78
CA CYS A 121 4.87 -8.52 -9.94
C CYS A 121 4.27 -7.15 -10.29
N VAL A 122 3.83 -6.38 -9.30
CA VAL A 122 3.24 -5.05 -9.47
C VAL A 122 3.81 -4.08 -8.44
N GLY A 123 3.95 -2.81 -8.83
CA GLY A 123 4.46 -1.76 -7.96
C GLY A 123 5.79 -1.18 -8.45
N ASP A 124 6.16 -0.03 -7.91
CA ASP A 124 7.36 0.70 -8.33
C ASP A 124 8.66 -0.03 -7.98
N GLY A 125 8.67 -0.82 -6.90
CA GLY A 125 9.76 -1.73 -6.57
C GLY A 125 9.92 -2.84 -7.60
N ALA A 126 8.82 -3.43 -8.08
CA ALA A 126 8.86 -4.43 -9.15
C ALA A 126 9.41 -3.85 -10.47
N LEU A 127 9.06 -2.60 -10.79
CA LEU A 127 9.60 -1.92 -11.97
C LEU A 127 11.07 -1.57 -11.82
N ARG A 128 11.47 -1.05 -10.66
CA ARG A 128 12.84 -0.62 -10.36
C ARG A 128 13.83 -1.79 -10.41
N TYR A 129 13.43 -2.93 -9.87
CA TYR A 129 14.26 -4.13 -9.73
C TYR A 129 13.87 -5.22 -10.75
N ARG A 130 13.27 -4.84 -11.88
CA ARG A 130 12.76 -5.77 -12.90
C ARG A 130 13.83 -6.75 -13.37
N ASP A 131 15.01 -6.23 -13.71
CA ASP A 131 16.10 -7.06 -14.28
C ASP A 131 16.64 -8.06 -13.25
N ASP A 132 16.83 -7.61 -12.01
CA ASP A 132 17.27 -8.46 -10.89
C ASP A 132 16.25 -9.58 -10.63
N ILE A 133 14.97 -9.23 -10.55
CA ILE A 133 13.88 -10.20 -10.32
C ILE A 133 13.78 -11.20 -11.49
N ALA A 134 13.75 -10.70 -12.73
CA ALA A 134 13.60 -11.52 -13.93
C ALA A 134 14.81 -12.45 -14.18
N SER A 135 15.99 -12.08 -13.67
CA SER A 135 17.18 -12.94 -13.75
C SER A 135 17.09 -14.16 -12.81
N GLY A 136 16.41 -14.01 -11.67
CA GLY A 136 16.29 -15.04 -10.64
C GLY A 136 15.05 -15.93 -10.76
N VAL A 137 13.94 -15.40 -11.30
CA VAL A 137 12.68 -16.15 -11.44
C VAL A 137 11.93 -15.76 -12.70
N ASN A 138 11.29 -16.75 -13.34
CA ASN A 138 10.37 -16.48 -14.44
C ASN A 138 9.04 -15.93 -13.87
N CYS A 139 8.82 -14.62 -13.98
CA CYS A 139 7.60 -13.95 -13.56
C CYS A 139 7.16 -12.88 -14.57
N ASP A 140 5.85 -12.60 -14.56
CA ASP A 140 5.29 -11.49 -15.31
C ASP A 140 5.33 -10.21 -14.49
N PHE A 141 5.23 -9.07 -15.17
CA PHE A 141 5.20 -7.76 -14.56
C PHE A 141 3.96 -7.02 -15.04
N ALA A 142 3.26 -6.40 -14.10
CA ALA A 142 2.11 -5.57 -14.40
C ALA A 142 2.49 -4.33 -15.22
N GLU A 143 1.51 -3.81 -15.93
CA GLU A 143 1.65 -2.57 -16.69
C GLU A 143 1.99 -1.38 -15.79
N GLN A 144 2.80 -0.46 -16.30
CA GLN A 144 3.32 0.66 -15.50
C GLN A 144 2.23 1.54 -14.88
N PHE A 145 1.07 1.68 -15.53
CA PHE A 145 -0.03 2.54 -15.06
C PHE A 145 -0.74 1.99 -13.81
N VAL A 146 -0.54 0.71 -13.44
CA VAL A 146 -1.03 0.13 -12.17
C VAL A 146 0.05 -0.04 -11.11
N SER A 147 1.29 0.37 -11.40
CA SER A 147 2.44 0.21 -10.48
C SER A 147 2.51 1.27 -9.37
N TYR A 148 1.46 2.06 -9.16
CA TYR A 148 1.36 3.02 -8.07
C TYR A 148 -0.01 2.94 -7.39
N PRO A 149 -0.09 3.08 -6.05
CA PRO A 149 -1.36 3.19 -5.35
C PRO A 149 -2.22 4.33 -5.92
N SER A 150 -3.52 4.12 -6.01
CA SER A 150 -4.45 5.12 -6.56
C SER A 150 -5.76 5.18 -5.77
N ALA A 151 -6.52 6.27 -5.95
CA ALA A 151 -7.76 6.51 -5.23
C ALA A 151 -8.88 5.51 -5.61
N ALA A 152 -8.87 4.97 -6.83
CA ALA A 152 -9.89 4.03 -7.29
C ALA A 152 -9.93 2.71 -6.47
N PRO A 153 -8.83 1.94 -6.35
CA PRO A 153 -8.80 0.76 -5.48
C PRO A 153 -8.98 1.13 -4.00
N LEU A 154 -8.53 2.32 -3.56
CA LEU A 154 -8.72 2.79 -2.19
C LEU A 154 -10.20 2.89 -1.85
N VAL A 155 -10.98 3.58 -2.69
CA VAL A 155 -12.43 3.74 -2.49
C VAL A 155 -13.14 2.39 -2.58
N GLN A 156 -12.78 1.53 -3.53
CA GLN A 156 -13.43 0.21 -3.69
C GLN A 156 -13.20 -0.70 -2.48
N LEU A 157 -11.96 -0.79 -1.98
CA LEU A 157 -11.63 -1.56 -0.79
C LEU A 157 -12.25 -0.95 0.48
N ALA A 158 -12.19 0.37 0.62
CA ALA A 158 -12.74 1.06 1.78
C ALA A 158 -14.27 0.97 1.82
N HIS A 159 -14.96 1.08 0.69
CA HIS A 159 -16.41 0.93 0.62
C HIS A 159 -16.86 -0.45 1.09
N ALA A 160 -16.17 -1.52 0.67
CA ALA A 160 -16.45 -2.87 1.14
C ALA A 160 -16.25 -3.04 2.66
N ARG A 161 -15.26 -2.37 3.25
CA ARG A 161 -15.05 -2.35 4.70
C ARG A 161 -16.11 -1.51 5.42
N ALA A 162 -16.50 -0.36 4.86
CA ALA A 162 -17.55 0.48 5.40
C ALA A 162 -18.89 -0.25 5.49
N LEU A 163 -19.28 -1.01 4.47
CA LEU A 163 -20.53 -1.80 4.52
C LEU A 163 -20.54 -2.87 5.63
N ARG A 164 -19.39 -3.23 6.19
CA ARG A 164 -19.23 -4.20 7.28
C ARG A 164 -18.92 -3.55 8.62
N GLU A 165 -18.96 -2.22 8.68
CA GLU A 165 -18.56 -1.46 9.87
C GLU A 165 -17.10 -1.71 10.30
N ASP A 166 -16.25 -2.11 9.36
CA ASP A 166 -14.83 -2.36 9.55
C ASP A 166 -14.05 -1.05 9.39
N TRP A 167 -14.07 -0.26 10.45
CA TRP A 167 -13.38 1.02 10.56
C TRP A 167 -12.87 1.25 11.97
N VAL A 168 -12.07 2.30 12.11
CA VAL A 168 -11.50 2.72 13.39
C VAL A 168 -11.84 4.17 13.67
N ASN A 169 -11.69 4.59 14.93
CA ASN A 169 -11.79 6.00 15.26
C ASN A 169 -10.59 6.78 14.69
N PRO A 170 -10.73 8.09 14.43
CA PRO A 170 -9.64 8.90 13.88
C PRO A 170 -8.34 8.91 14.71
N TRP A 171 -8.39 8.65 16.01
CA TRP A 171 -7.20 8.56 16.87
C TRP A 171 -6.51 7.19 16.85
N GLU A 172 -7.21 6.15 16.39
CA GLU A 172 -6.70 4.77 16.33
C GLU A 172 -5.99 4.47 15.01
N ILE A 173 -6.25 5.24 13.95
CA ILE A 173 -5.60 5.04 12.66
C ILE A 173 -4.09 5.35 12.77
N GLN A 174 -3.28 4.35 12.39
CA GLN A 174 -1.83 4.40 12.45
C GLN A 174 -1.21 4.09 11.09
N PRO A 175 -0.08 4.76 10.75
CA PRO A 175 0.69 4.40 9.58
C PRO A 175 1.35 3.02 9.76
N MET A 176 1.40 2.26 8.67
CA MET A 176 2.10 0.99 8.58
C MET A 176 3.60 1.24 8.34
N TYR A 177 4.35 1.33 9.43
CA TYR A 177 5.81 1.41 9.38
C TYR A 177 6.42 0.01 9.48
N LEU A 178 6.83 -0.55 8.34
CA LEU A 178 7.58 -1.83 8.28
C LEU A 178 9.08 -1.66 8.53
N ARG A 179 9.58 -0.42 8.42
CA ARG A 179 10.96 -0.04 8.73
C ARG A 179 10.94 0.97 9.86
N ALA A 180 11.84 0.81 10.84
CA ALA A 180 12.10 1.87 11.80
C ALA A 180 12.60 3.13 11.05
N PRO A 181 12.28 4.35 11.52
CA PRO A 181 12.77 5.56 10.89
C PRO A 181 14.30 5.55 10.77
N ASP A 182 14.86 5.99 9.63
CA ASP A 182 16.32 6.06 9.41
C ASP A 182 17.07 6.78 10.55
N ALA A 183 16.42 7.74 11.20
CA ALA A 183 16.97 8.47 12.34
C ALA A 183 17.30 7.56 13.54
N GLN A 184 16.52 6.50 13.76
CA GLN A 184 16.69 5.56 14.86
C GLN A 184 17.75 4.50 14.51
N ILE A 185 17.79 4.07 13.24
CA ILE A 185 18.80 3.13 12.72
C ILE A 185 20.20 3.77 12.72
N ASN A 186 20.31 5.03 12.29
CA ASN A 186 21.58 5.76 12.30
C ASN A 186 22.11 6.04 13.71
N TRP A 187 21.23 6.13 14.72
CA TRP A 187 21.62 6.29 16.12
C TRP A 187 22.22 5.00 16.70
N SER A 188 21.57 3.85 16.49
CA SER A 188 22.07 2.55 16.97
C SER A 188 23.39 2.14 16.32
N THR A 189 23.62 2.54 15.06
CA THR A 189 24.89 2.22 14.36
C THR A 189 26.08 3.02 14.90
N ARG A 190 25.84 4.18 15.54
CA ARG A 190 26.89 5.01 16.16
C ARG A 190 27.31 4.53 17.54
N GLU A 191 26.39 3.94 18.31
CA GLU A 191 26.71 3.40 19.64
C GLU A 191 27.46 2.05 19.58
N GLY A 192 27.33 1.30 18.48
CA GLY A 192 28.06 0.03 18.28
C GLY A 192 29.50 0.17 17.76
N SER A 193 30.01 1.39 17.60
CA SER A 193 31.37 1.68 17.08
C SER A 193 32.25 2.45 18.08
N ALA A 194 31.87 2.45 19.37
CA ALA A 194 32.64 3.07 20.46
C ALA A 194 33.26 2.01 21.38
#